data_AF-A0A510PQM1-F1
#
_entry.id   AF-A0A510PQM1-F1
#
_cell.length_a   1.000
_cell.length_b   1.000
_cell.length_c   1.000
_cell.angle_alpha   90.00
_cell.angle_beta   90.00
_cell.angle_gamma   90.00
#
_symmetry.space_group_name_H-M   'P 1'
#
loop_
_entity.id
_entity.type
_entity.pdbx_description
1 polymer ?
#
loop_
_entity_poly.entity_id
_entity_poly.type
_entity_poly.pdbx_seq_one_letter_code
_entity_poly.pdbx_strand_id
1 'polypeptide(L)'
;MNVVEVESSLDGLVAAYPSLCELIELPHLTYEGRTSHALRIGTEPSTNPGVLFIGGVHAREWGSCEISIYFAADLLEAYQKGTGLVYGGKSFSATQIKTITESFTSQGRSPSKLSAHLRSRTVGQLYRQCHC
;
A
#
# COMPACT_ATOMS: atom_id res chain seq x y z
N MET A 1 6.82 5.01 12.87
CA MET A 1 7.50 3.78 12.44
C MET A 1 8.80 4.16 11.74
N ASN A 2 9.88 3.45 12.06
CA ASN A 2 11.13 3.55 11.33
C ASN A 2 11.12 2.63 10.07
N VAL A 3 12.20 2.65 9.29
CA VAL A 3 12.33 1.84 8.05
C VAL A 3 12.18 0.34 8.31
N VAL A 4 12.83 -0.16 9.36
CA VAL A 4 12.78 -1.59 9.71
C VAL A 4 11.36 -1.99 10.11
N GLU A 5 10.68 -1.16 10.89
CA GLU A 5 9.29 -1.40 11.30
C GLU A 5 8.34 -1.42 10.11
N VAL A 6 8.52 -0.52 9.14
CA VAL A 6 7.72 -0.51 7.91
C VAL A 6 7.90 -1.80 7.12
N GLU A 7 9.14 -2.22 6.85
CA GLU A 7 9.41 -3.46 6.10
C GLU A 7 8.84 -4.68 6.85
N SER A 8 9.07 -4.78 8.16
CA SER A 8 8.52 -5.88 8.96
C SER A 8 6.99 -5.89 9.03
N SER A 9 6.35 -4.72 8.94
CA SER A 9 4.89 -4.60 8.88
C SER A 9 4.35 -5.09 7.53
N LEU A 10 5.05 -4.80 6.44
CA LEU A 10 4.70 -5.31 5.11
C LEU A 10 4.81 -6.83 5.06
N ASP A 11 5.90 -7.39 5.57
CA ASP A 11 6.10 -8.84 5.70
C ASP A 11 4.99 -9.47 6.56
N GLY A 12 4.65 -8.84 7.69
CA GLY A 12 3.58 -9.28 8.56
C GLY A 12 2.21 -9.32 7.87
N LEU A 13 1.89 -8.32 7.04
CA LEU A 13 0.65 -8.30 6.27
C LEU A 13 0.59 -9.42 5.24
N VAL A 14 1.69 -9.66 4.51
CA VAL A 14 1.75 -10.76 3.53
C VAL A 14 1.66 -12.12 4.21
N ALA A 15 2.30 -12.30 5.36
CA ALA A 15 2.20 -13.52 6.14
C ALA A 15 0.78 -13.76 6.69
N ALA A 16 0.08 -12.71 7.08
CA ALA A 16 -1.28 -12.80 7.61
C ALA A 16 -2.35 -13.02 6.51
N TYR A 17 -2.13 -12.47 5.30
CA TYR A 17 -3.11 -12.49 4.22
C TYR A 17 -2.51 -12.96 2.87
N PRO A 18 -1.88 -14.14 2.81
CA PRO A 18 -1.08 -14.57 1.66
C PRO A 18 -1.87 -14.77 0.36
N SER A 19 -3.20 -14.94 0.44
CA SER A 19 -4.08 -15.06 -0.74
C SER A 19 -4.67 -13.73 -1.20
N LEU A 20 -4.44 -12.64 -0.46
CA LEU A 20 -5.05 -11.33 -0.71
C LEU A 20 -4.02 -10.24 -0.99
N CYS A 21 -2.76 -10.45 -0.62
CA CYS A 21 -1.70 -9.52 -0.92
C CYS A 21 -0.36 -10.20 -1.20
N GLU A 22 0.49 -9.49 -1.90
CA GLU A 22 1.89 -9.87 -2.13
C GLU A 22 2.80 -8.66 -2.00
N LEU A 23 4.06 -8.92 -1.66
CA LEU A 23 5.11 -7.92 -1.69
C LEU A 23 5.78 -7.94 -3.07
N ILE A 24 5.88 -6.78 -3.69
CA ILE A 24 6.55 -6.58 -4.98
C ILE A 24 7.84 -5.83 -4.74
N GLU A 25 8.96 -6.41 -5.14
CA GLU A 25 10.23 -5.72 -5.23
C GLU A 25 10.23 -4.78 -6.45
N LEU A 26 10.59 -3.52 -6.22
CA LEU A 26 10.64 -2.53 -7.28
C LEU A 26 11.99 -2.55 -7.99
N PRO A 27 12.01 -2.36 -9.32
CA PRO A 27 13.21 -2.61 -10.14
C PRO A 27 14.32 -1.57 -9.96
N HIS A 28 14.08 -0.51 -9.19
CA HIS A 28 15.02 0.60 -9.02
C HIS A 28 15.36 0.79 -7.55
N LEU A 29 16.66 0.78 -7.28
CA LEU A 29 17.18 1.12 -5.97
C LEU A 29 16.99 2.61 -5.69
N THR A 30 16.89 2.94 -4.41
CA THR A 30 17.02 4.32 -3.94
C THR A 30 18.42 4.86 -4.22
N TYR A 31 18.58 6.18 -4.12
CA TYR A 31 19.89 6.83 -4.27
C TYR A 31 20.97 6.25 -3.33
N GLU A 32 20.56 5.76 -2.15
CA GLU A 32 21.47 5.14 -1.18
C GLU A 32 21.58 3.62 -1.33
N GLY A 33 21.12 3.06 -2.46
CA GLY A 33 21.24 1.63 -2.74
C GLY A 33 20.28 0.72 -1.99
N ARG A 34 19.24 1.26 -1.34
CA ARG A 34 18.17 0.44 -0.73
C ARG A 34 17.17 -0.04 -1.76
N THR A 35 16.75 -1.29 -1.63
CA THR A 35 15.56 -1.84 -2.31
C THR A 35 14.30 -1.15 -1.79
N SER A 36 13.31 -0.99 -2.66
CA SER A 36 11.99 -0.48 -2.30
C SER A 36 10.94 -1.53 -2.61
N HIS A 37 9.97 -1.67 -1.73
CA HIS A 37 8.86 -2.61 -1.92
C HIS A 37 7.54 -1.88 -2.12
N ALA A 38 6.59 -2.58 -2.74
CA ALA A 38 5.21 -2.20 -2.78
C ALA A 38 4.33 -3.36 -2.35
N LEU A 39 3.27 -3.06 -1.60
CA LEU A 39 2.24 -4.05 -1.26
C LEU A 39 1.18 -4.01 -2.36
N ARG A 40 0.97 -5.14 -3.04
CA ARG A 40 -0.18 -5.29 -3.93
C ARG A 40 -1.28 -6.00 -3.16
N ILE A 41 -2.47 -5.41 -3.15
CA ILE A 41 -3.68 -6.01 -2.58
C ILE A 41 -4.61 -6.38 -3.74
N GLY A 42 -5.06 -7.63 -3.77
CA GLY A 42 -5.93 -8.18 -4.79
C GLY A 42 -5.82 -9.69 -4.86
N THR A 43 -6.94 -10.35 -5.17
CA THR A 43 -7.04 -11.82 -5.18
C THR A 43 -6.29 -12.48 -6.33
N GLU A 44 -6.09 -11.78 -7.45
CA GLU A 44 -5.42 -12.31 -8.63
C GLU A 44 -4.58 -11.22 -9.32
N PRO A 45 -3.47 -11.59 -9.97
CA PRO A 45 -2.77 -10.69 -10.89
C PRO A 45 -3.71 -10.26 -12.00
N SER A 46 -3.92 -8.95 -12.16
CA SER A 46 -4.81 -8.42 -13.18
C SER A 46 -4.15 -7.30 -13.96
N THR A 47 -4.60 -7.11 -15.20
CA THR A 47 -4.25 -5.94 -16.02
C THR A 47 -5.22 -4.78 -15.80
N ASN A 48 -6.12 -4.88 -14.82
CA ASN A 48 -7.15 -3.86 -14.62
C ASN A 48 -6.51 -2.59 -14.03
N PRO A 49 -7.14 -1.43 -14.28
CA PRO A 49 -6.73 -0.18 -13.68
C PRO A 49 -6.79 -0.26 -12.16
N GLY A 50 -5.91 0.46 -11.50
CA GLY A 50 -5.67 0.38 -10.08
C GLY A 50 -5.29 1.72 -9.48
N VAL A 51 -5.48 1.83 -8.16
CA VAL A 51 -5.20 3.01 -7.34
C VAL A 51 -3.85 2.87 -6.64
N LEU A 52 -2.92 3.76 -6.94
CA LEU A 52 -1.61 3.82 -6.30
C LEU A 52 -1.65 4.76 -5.08
N PHE A 53 -1.44 4.21 -3.89
CA PHE A 53 -1.26 4.98 -2.66
C PHE A 53 0.23 5.13 -2.39
N ILE A 54 0.71 6.37 -2.22
CA ILE A 54 2.12 6.65 -1.92
C ILE A 54 2.21 7.47 -0.64
N GLY A 55 2.97 6.96 0.33
CA GLY A 55 3.35 7.67 1.55
C GLY A 55 4.87 7.84 1.67
N GLY A 56 5.30 8.78 2.50
CA GLY A 56 6.72 9.03 2.81
C GLY A 56 7.50 9.68 1.67
N VAL A 57 6.82 10.48 0.83
CA VAL A 57 7.46 11.16 -0.31
C VAL A 57 8.35 12.30 0.16
N HIS A 58 7.90 13.08 1.15
CA HIS A 58 8.76 14.06 1.83
C HIS A 58 9.26 13.49 3.18
N ALA A 59 10.54 13.68 3.52
CA ALA A 59 11.15 13.10 4.73
C ALA A 59 10.59 13.67 6.03
N ARG A 60 9.73 14.69 5.96
CA ARG A 60 9.07 15.30 7.13
C ARG A 60 7.58 14.96 7.20
N GLU A 61 7.07 14.13 6.30
CA GLU A 61 5.69 13.62 6.31
C GLU A 61 5.62 12.27 7.03
N TRP A 62 6.15 12.21 8.26
CA TRP A 62 6.36 10.93 8.96
C TRP A 62 5.08 10.11 8.99
N GLY A 63 3.93 10.70 9.36
CA GLY A 63 2.64 10.01 9.45
C GLY A 63 2.09 9.36 8.17
N SER A 64 2.58 9.73 6.99
CA SER A 64 1.98 9.28 5.73
C SER A 64 2.27 7.81 5.40
N CYS A 65 3.41 7.29 5.86
CA CYS A 65 3.72 5.87 5.71
C CYS A 65 2.92 5.02 6.71
N GLU A 66 2.77 5.43 7.98
CA GLU A 66 1.95 4.67 8.92
C GLU A 66 0.49 4.61 8.47
N ILE A 67 -0.06 5.74 8.00
CA ILE A 67 -1.44 5.78 7.48
C ILE A 67 -1.64 4.78 6.34
N SER A 68 -0.65 4.62 5.45
CA SER A 68 -0.76 3.70 4.33
C SER A 68 -0.71 2.23 4.77
N ILE A 69 0.10 1.88 5.79
CA ILE A 69 0.12 0.53 6.39
C ILE A 69 -1.20 0.24 7.11
N TYR A 70 -1.67 1.17 7.95
CA TYR A 70 -2.92 0.96 8.68
C TYR A 70 -4.11 0.83 7.74
N PHE A 71 -4.17 1.67 6.70
CA PHE A 71 -5.21 1.56 5.68
C PHE A 71 -5.18 0.21 4.96
N ALA A 72 -4.00 -0.30 4.61
CA ALA A 72 -3.86 -1.62 4.01
C ALA A 72 -4.32 -2.75 4.97
N ALA A 73 -3.93 -2.67 6.24
CA ALA A 73 -4.33 -3.63 7.27
C ALA A 73 -5.84 -3.66 7.47
N ASP A 74 -6.47 -2.48 7.64
CA ASP A 74 -7.91 -2.31 7.82
C ASP A 74 -8.68 -2.86 6.60
N LEU A 75 -8.19 -2.59 5.38
CA LEU A 75 -8.80 -3.08 4.15
C LEU A 75 -8.76 -4.61 4.07
N LEU A 76 -7.61 -5.22 4.36
CA LEU A 76 -7.41 -6.67 4.34
C LEU A 76 -8.26 -7.35 5.43
N GLU A 77 -8.26 -6.81 6.64
CA GLU A 77 -9.04 -7.34 7.75
C GLU A 77 -10.55 -7.24 7.48
N ALA A 78 -11.02 -6.09 6.98
CA ALA A 78 -12.42 -5.89 6.66
C ALA A 78 -12.88 -6.80 5.53
N TYR A 79 -12.05 -7.01 4.51
CA TYR A 79 -12.33 -7.98 3.45
C TYR A 79 -12.43 -9.41 4.00
N GLN A 80 -11.43 -9.85 4.79
CA GLN A 80 -11.37 -11.21 5.34
C GLN A 80 -12.54 -11.51 6.29
N LYS A 81 -12.92 -10.54 7.12
CA LYS A 81 -14.02 -10.70 8.09
C LYS A 81 -15.40 -10.43 7.48
N GLY A 82 -15.47 -9.89 6.26
CA GLY A 82 -16.71 -9.45 5.66
C GLY A 82 -17.36 -8.29 6.42
N THR A 83 -16.56 -7.39 6.98
CA THR A 83 -17.03 -6.20 7.72
C THR A 83 -16.89 -4.94 6.89
N GLY A 84 -17.55 -3.86 7.33
CA GLY A 84 -17.36 -2.53 6.75
C GLY A 84 -16.17 -1.77 7.36
N LEU A 85 -15.87 -0.58 6.83
CA LEU A 85 -14.91 0.37 7.37
C LEU A 85 -15.57 1.72 7.61
N VAL A 86 -15.09 2.47 8.61
CA VAL A 86 -15.56 3.82 8.89
C VAL A 86 -14.37 4.77 9.01
N TYR A 87 -14.33 5.81 8.18
CA TYR A 87 -13.30 6.85 8.23
C TYR A 87 -13.94 8.24 8.18
N GLY A 88 -13.61 9.09 9.15
CA GLY A 88 -14.03 10.50 9.14
C GLY A 88 -15.54 10.71 9.00
N GLY A 89 -16.35 9.83 9.60
CA GLY A 89 -17.81 9.87 9.52
C GLY A 89 -18.41 9.27 8.23
N LYS A 90 -17.59 8.75 7.32
CA LYS A 90 -18.04 7.99 6.15
C LYS A 90 -17.96 6.50 6.43
N SER A 91 -19.03 5.77 6.12
CA SER A 91 -19.10 4.32 6.27
C SER A 91 -19.06 3.64 4.92
N PHE A 92 -18.28 2.56 4.83
CA PHE A 92 -18.16 1.67 3.69
C PHE A 92 -18.68 0.30 4.10
N SER A 93 -19.64 -0.25 3.37
CA SER A 93 -20.21 -1.58 3.67
C SER A 93 -19.25 -2.70 3.26
N ALA A 94 -19.44 -3.89 3.83
CA ALA A 94 -18.67 -5.08 3.44
C ALA A 94 -18.74 -5.36 1.93
N THR A 95 -19.90 -5.14 1.30
CA THR A 95 -20.07 -5.28 -0.15
C THR A 95 -19.26 -4.25 -0.93
N GLN A 96 -19.12 -3.03 -0.41
CA GLN A 96 -18.27 -2.00 -1.04
C GLN A 96 -16.79 -2.36 -0.88
N ILE A 97 -16.36 -2.84 0.29
CA ILE A 97 -14.98 -3.30 0.51
C ILE A 97 -14.64 -4.48 -0.42
N LYS A 98 -15.55 -5.45 -0.53
CA LYS A 98 -15.42 -6.57 -1.46
C LYS A 98 -15.32 -6.10 -2.90
N THR A 99 -16.23 -5.23 -3.32
CA THR A 99 -16.20 -4.62 -4.66
C THR A 99 -14.89 -3.88 -4.90
N ILE A 100 -14.38 -3.08 -3.96
CA ILE A 100 -13.11 -2.37 -4.15
C ILE A 100 -11.97 -3.37 -4.34
N THR A 101 -11.91 -4.40 -3.51
CA THR A 101 -10.81 -5.40 -3.56
C THR A 101 -10.88 -6.27 -4.83
N GLU A 102 -12.09 -6.58 -5.34
CA GLU A 102 -12.32 -7.49 -6.46
C GLU A 102 -12.60 -6.78 -7.81
N SER A 103 -13.04 -5.53 -7.82
CA SER A 103 -13.32 -4.77 -9.06
C SER A 103 -12.04 -4.52 -9.85
N PHE A 104 -10.91 -4.53 -9.16
CA PHE A 104 -9.59 -4.56 -9.78
C PHE A 104 -9.21 -5.94 -10.33
N THR A 105 -10.06 -6.96 -10.27
CA THR A 105 -9.81 -8.31 -10.81
C THR A 105 -10.56 -8.58 -12.11
N SER A 106 -11.60 -7.81 -12.47
CA SER A 106 -12.33 -8.06 -13.72
C SER A 106 -12.98 -6.84 -14.38
N GLN A 107 -12.27 -6.10 -15.25
CA GLN A 107 -12.86 -5.39 -16.41
C GLN A 107 -11.75 -4.97 -17.39
N GLY A 108 -11.69 -5.61 -18.56
CA GLY A 108 -10.69 -5.41 -19.60
C GLY A 108 -10.64 -4.00 -20.19
N ARG A 109 -9.95 -3.07 -19.52
CA ARG A 109 -9.70 -1.73 -20.04
C ARG A 109 -8.40 -1.10 -19.49
N SER A 110 -7.34 -1.14 -20.31
CA SER A 110 -6.14 -0.26 -20.32
C SER A 110 -5.28 -0.15 -19.03
N PRO A 111 -3.94 -0.17 -19.12
CA PRO A 111 -3.08 -0.39 -17.97
C PRO A 111 -2.87 0.90 -17.15
N SER A 112 -3.29 0.88 -15.89
CA SER A 112 -2.71 1.76 -14.86
C SER A 112 -2.66 0.98 -13.55
N LYS A 113 -1.45 0.74 -13.04
CA LYS A 113 -1.16 -0.29 -12.02
C LYS A 113 -1.61 0.16 -10.62
N LEU A 114 -2.35 -0.69 -9.89
CA LEU A 114 -2.52 -0.58 -8.42
C LEU A 114 -1.21 -1.06 -7.78
N SER A 115 -0.55 -0.22 -7.01
CA SER A 115 0.62 -0.58 -6.21
C SER A 115 0.52 0.28 -4.96
N ALA A 116 0.46 -0.28 -3.76
CA ALA A 116 0.58 0.55 -2.55
C ALA A 116 2.08 0.74 -2.32
N HIS A 117 2.58 1.93 -2.65
CA HIS A 117 3.98 2.30 -2.55
C HIS A 117 4.23 2.91 -1.17
N LEU A 118 4.66 2.06 -0.24
CA LEU A 118 5.10 2.50 1.08
C LEU A 118 6.60 2.77 1.05
N ARG A 119 7.00 4.05 0.96
CA ARG A 119 8.40 4.43 1.22
C ARG A 119 8.56 4.67 2.71
N SER A 120 9.46 3.93 3.34
CA SER A 120 10.10 4.44 4.54
C SER A 120 11.42 5.10 4.16
N ARG A 121 11.53 6.40 4.39
CA ARG A 121 12.78 7.17 4.23
C ARG A 121 13.19 7.71 5.60
N THR A 122 14.43 7.46 6.00
CA THR A 122 15.00 8.01 7.22
C THR A 122 15.23 9.53 7.10
N VAL A 123 15.13 10.22 8.23
CA VAL A 123 15.14 11.68 8.45
C VAL A 123 16.28 12.46 7.75
N GLY A 124 17.36 11.83 7.30
CA GLY A 124 18.51 12.49 6.67
C GLY A 124 18.44 12.72 5.15
N GLN A 125 17.49 12.11 4.43
CA GLN A 125 17.67 11.86 2.98
C GLN A 125 16.99 12.80 1.99
N LEU A 126 16.07 13.68 2.43
CA LEU A 126 15.41 14.64 1.52
C LEU A 126 15.84 16.08 1.73
N TYR A 127 16.82 16.34 2.61
CA TYR A 127 17.36 17.69 2.79
C TYR A 127 17.95 18.27 1.48
N ARG A 128 18.29 17.43 0.48
CA ARG A 128 18.80 17.87 -0.83
C ARG A 128 17.84 17.69 -2.02
N GLN A 129 16.61 17.24 -1.81
CA GLN A 129 15.64 17.08 -2.91
C GLN A 129 14.58 18.20 -2.94
N CYS A 130 14.52 19.04 -1.89
CA CYS A 130 13.71 20.26 -1.84
C CYS A 130 14.51 21.54 -2.15
N HIS A 131 15.76 21.41 -2.61
CA HIS A 131 16.51 22.50 -3.23
C HIS A 131 16.52 22.26 -4.74
N CYS A 132 15.41 22.62 -5.38
CA CYS A 132 15.40 23.05 -6.78
C CYS A 132 15.34 24.58 -6.77
#